data_AF-A0A811SB04-F1
#
_entry.id   AF-A0A811SB04-F1
#
_cell.length_a   1.000
_cell.length_b   1.000
_cell.length_c   1.000
_cell.angle_alpha   90.00
_cell.angle_beta   90.00
_cell.angle_gamma   90.00
#
_symmetry.space_group_name_H-M   'P 1'
#
loop_
_entity.id
_entity.type
_entity.pdbx_description
1 polymer ?
#
loop_
_entity_poly.entity_id
_entity_poly.type
_entity_poly.pdbx_seq_one_letter_code
_entity_poly.pdbx_strand_id
1 'polypeptide(L)'
;MTPMAEGDAPVAIDSEVEQSKYTGLNEQLAEATHGLRQMRGEDLEGLSVEELHQMERKLEAGLHRVLSTKDQLFTQQISELQQKVRNDYIT
;
A
#
# COMPACT_ATOMS: atom_id res chain seq x y z
N MET A 1 52.63 -9.07 -37.50
CA MET A 1 51.57 -9.85 -36.81
C MET A 1 50.83 -8.89 -35.91
N THR A 2 49.56 -8.69 -36.21
CA THR A 2 48.61 -7.75 -35.59
C THR A 2 48.40 -8.04 -34.10
N PRO A 3 48.22 -7.02 -33.24
CA PRO A 3 48.00 -7.25 -31.82
C PRO A 3 46.56 -7.73 -31.57
N MET A 4 46.43 -8.59 -30.55
CA MET A 4 45.21 -9.21 -30.05
C MET A 4 44.15 -8.17 -29.71
N ALA A 5 42.95 -8.38 -30.26
CA ALA A 5 41.73 -7.78 -29.77
C ALA A 5 41.24 -8.60 -28.57
N GLU A 6 41.25 -8.02 -27.37
CA GLU A 6 40.37 -8.43 -26.27
C GLU A 6 39.57 -7.19 -25.89
N GLY A 7 38.45 -7.02 -26.59
CA GLY A 7 37.36 -6.17 -26.17
C GLY A 7 36.37 -6.96 -25.33
N ASP A 8 35.83 -6.28 -24.32
CA ASP A 8 34.64 -6.58 -23.53
C ASP A 8 34.67 -7.71 -22.50
N ALA A 9 34.82 -7.29 -21.24
CA ALA A 9 33.90 -7.75 -20.19
C ALA A 9 33.67 -6.66 -19.11
N PRO A 10 32.76 -5.70 -19.32
CA PRO A 10 32.11 -4.97 -18.23
C PRO A 10 30.73 -5.55 -17.84
N VAL A 11 30.23 -6.58 -18.54
CA VAL A 11 28.80 -6.99 -18.46
C VAL A 11 28.44 -7.79 -17.20
N ALA A 12 29.40 -8.49 -16.57
CA ALA A 12 29.13 -9.38 -15.44
C ALA A 12 28.81 -8.64 -14.13
N ILE A 13 29.50 -7.54 -13.85
CA ILE A 13 29.41 -6.82 -12.58
C ILE A 13 28.08 -6.05 -12.47
N ASP A 14 27.60 -5.52 -13.60
CA ASP A 14 26.30 -4.85 -13.69
C ASP A 14 25.15 -5.85 -13.48
N SER A 15 25.25 -7.05 -14.07
CA SER A 15 24.24 -8.11 -13.87
C SER A 15 24.14 -8.60 -12.42
N GLU A 16 25.25 -8.78 -11.71
CA GLU A 16 25.23 -9.21 -10.30
C GLU A 16 24.64 -8.16 -9.37
N VAL A 17 24.96 -6.88 -9.62
CA VAL A 17 24.38 -5.75 -8.87
C VAL A 17 22.88 -5.65 -9.12
N GLU A 18 22.43 -5.77 -10.37
CA GLU A 18 21.00 -5.77 -10.69
C GLU A 18 20.25 -6.98 -10.08
N GLN A 19 20.88 -8.16 -10.06
CA GLN A 19 20.36 -9.34 -9.38
C GLN A 19 20.19 -9.11 -7.87
N SER A 20 21.17 -8.44 -7.24
CA SER A 20 21.13 -8.09 -5.81
C SER A 20 20.02 -7.07 -5.49
N LYS A 21 19.79 -6.10 -6.38
CA LYS A 21 18.70 -5.14 -6.24
C LYS A 21 17.34 -5.83 -6.39
N TYR A 22 17.20 -6.68 -7.40
CA TYR A 22 15.98 -7.43 -7.64
C TYR A 22 15.61 -8.31 -6.45
N THR A 23 16.58 -9.04 -5.89
CA THR A 23 16.37 -9.87 -4.70
C THR A 23 15.92 -9.03 -3.50
N GLY A 24 16.58 -7.91 -3.22
CA GLY A 24 16.18 -7.02 -2.12
C GLY A 24 14.80 -6.37 -2.31
N LEU A 25 14.42 -6.03 -3.55
CA LEU A 25 13.07 -5.55 -3.85
C LEU A 25 12.02 -6.65 -3.68
N ASN A 26 12.34 -7.88 -4.10
CA ASN A 26 11.45 -9.03 -3.96
C ASN A 26 11.22 -9.41 -2.49
N GLU A 27 12.25 -9.32 -1.64
CA GLU A 27 12.13 -9.52 -0.20
C GLU A 27 11.22 -8.48 0.44
N GLN A 28 11.41 -7.19 0.14
CA GLN A 28 10.54 -6.11 0.62
C GLN A 28 9.08 -6.29 0.16
N LEU A 29 8.88 -6.74 -1.08
CA LEU A 29 7.54 -7.04 -1.59
C LEU A 29 6.90 -8.20 -0.82
N ALA A 30 7.66 -9.27 -0.55
CA ALA A 30 7.19 -10.42 0.21
C ALA A 30 6.81 -10.03 1.65
N GLU A 31 7.65 -9.22 2.31
CA GLU A 31 7.40 -8.69 3.65
C GLU A 31 6.14 -7.79 3.67
N ALA A 32 6.04 -6.83 2.75
CA ALA A 32 4.87 -5.97 2.64
C ALA A 32 3.58 -6.76 2.38
N THR A 33 3.64 -7.76 1.50
CA THR A 33 2.49 -8.62 1.19
C THR A 33 2.10 -9.45 2.41
N HIS A 34 3.06 -9.96 3.18
CA HIS A 34 2.79 -10.67 4.42
C HIS A 34 2.16 -9.75 5.47
N GLY A 35 2.68 -8.54 5.65
CA GLY A 35 2.08 -7.53 6.54
C GLY A 35 0.64 -7.18 6.14
N LEU A 36 0.32 -7.11 4.84
CA LEU A 36 -1.05 -6.92 4.37
C LEU A 36 -1.98 -8.09 4.74
N ARG A 37 -1.49 -9.34 4.68
CA ARG A 37 -2.26 -10.51 5.14
C ARG A 37 -2.52 -10.44 6.65
N GLN A 38 -1.52 -10.09 7.44
CA GLN A 38 -1.67 -9.87 8.88
C GLN A 38 -2.70 -8.79 9.19
N MET A 39 -2.63 -7.64 8.52
CA MET A 39 -3.64 -6.58 8.66
C MET A 39 -5.06 -7.00 8.26
N ARG A 40 -5.22 -8.09 7.47
CA ARG A 40 -6.51 -8.70 7.13
C ARG A 40 -6.95 -9.79 8.12
N GLY A 41 -6.15 -10.09 9.14
CA GLY A 41 -6.41 -11.13 10.14
C GLY A 41 -5.93 -12.52 9.74
N GLU A 42 -5.03 -12.63 8.78
CA GLU A 42 -4.42 -13.88 8.29
C GLU A 42 -2.99 -14.02 8.82
N ASP A 43 -2.43 -15.23 8.88
CA ASP A 43 -1.04 -15.50 9.34
C ASP A 43 -0.67 -14.82 10.68
N LEU A 44 -1.57 -14.87 11.67
CA LEU A 44 -1.38 -14.22 12.97
C LEU A 44 -0.58 -15.07 13.97
N GLU A 45 -0.30 -16.34 13.64
CA GLU A 45 0.49 -17.22 14.48
C GLU A 45 1.90 -16.66 14.67
N GLY A 46 2.40 -16.68 15.90
CA GLY A 46 3.75 -16.20 16.23
C GLY A 46 3.84 -14.70 16.55
N LEU A 47 2.76 -13.92 16.35
CA LEU A 47 2.69 -12.55 16.83
C LEU A 47 2.50 -12.49 18.34
N SER A 48 3.17 -11.53 18.98
CA SER A 48 2.95 -11.20 20.38
C SER A 48 1.64 -10.43 20.59
N VAL A 49 1.15 -10.43 21.82
CA VAL A 49 -0.04 -9.66 22.21
C VAL A 49 0.14 -8.16 21.93
N GLU A 50 1.34 -7.60 22.12
CA GLU A 50 1.58 -6.19 21.82
C GLU A 50 1.54 -5.90 20.31
N GLU A 51 2.06 -6.79 19.47
CA GLU A 51 2.00 -6.63 18.02
C GLU A 51 0.56 -6.69 17.50
N LEU A 52 -0.22 -7.66 17.99
CA LEU A 52 -1.65 -7.75 17.71
C LEU A 52 -2.38 -6.47 18.16
N HIS A 53 -2.11 -6.02 19.38
CA HIS A 53 -2.75 -4.82 19.92
C HIS A 53 -2.36 -3.55 19.15
N GLN A 54 -1.12 -3.44 18.69
CA GLN A 54 -0.71 -2.33 17.81
C GLN A 54 -1.47 -2.36 16.47
N MET A 55 -1.69 -3.56 15.92
CA MET A 55 -2.44 -3.75 14.68
C MET A 55 -3.90 -3.34 14.84
N GLU A 56 -4.56 -3.77 15.92
CA GLU A 56 -5.92 -3.37 16.28
C GLU A 56 -6.04 -1.84 16.33
N ARG A 57 -5.14 -1.14 17.03
CA ARG A 57 -5.13 0.32 17.12
C ARG A 57 -5.03 0.99 15.74
N LYS A 58 -4.19 0.46 14.85
CA LYS A 58 -4.02 0.99 13.49
C LYS A 58 -5.29 0.77 12.65
N LEU A 59 -5.88 -0.42 12.72
CA LEU A 59 -7.10 -0.77 12.01
C LEU A 59 -8.29 0.06 12.49
N GLU A 60 -8.45 0.24 13.80
CA GLU A 60 -9.50 1.06 14.40
C GLU A 60 -9.38 2.52 13.96
N ALA A 61 -8.18 3.09 14.03
CA ALA A 61 -7.93 4.45 13.55
C ALA A 61 -8.22 4.62 12.04
N GLY A 62 -7.84 3.62 11.24
CA GLY A 62 -8.14 3.59 9.80
C GLY A 62 -9.64 3.53 9.53
N LEU A 63 -10.36 2.63 10.22
CA LEU A 63 -11.80 2.48 10.12
C LEU A 63 -12.52 3.78 10.49
N HIS A 64 -12.13 4.42 11.60
CA HIS A 64 -12.71 5.67 12.03
C HIS A 64 -12.57 6.76 10.96
N ARG A 65 -11.40 6.88 10.32
CA ARG A 65 -11.19 7.83 9.21
C ARG A 65 -12.09 7.54 8.02
N VAL A 66 -12.20 6.27 7.61
CA VAL A 66 -13.07 5.86 6.49
C VAL A 66 -14.53 6.20 6.77
N LEU A 67 -15.01 5.90 7.98
CA LEU A 67 -16.38 6.24 8.39
C LEU A 67 -16.60 7.74 8.38
N SER A 68 -15.70 8.52 8.98
CA SER A 68 -15.79 9.99 9.00
C SER A 68 -15.84 10.57 7.59
N THR A 69 -14.99 10.11 6.66
CA THR A 69 -15.03 10.58 5.27
C THR A 69 -16.34 10.22 4.60
N LYS A 70 -16.83 8.99 4.79
CA LYS A 70 -18.11 8.56 4.22
C LYS A 70 -19.28 9.41 4.73
N ASP A 71 -19.31 9.70 6.02
CA ASP A 71 -20.36 10.49 6.65
C ASP A 71 -20.36 11.94 6.16
N GLN A 72 -19.18 12.53 5.96
CA GLN A 72 -19.05 13.85 5.34
C GLN A 72 -19.61 13.86 3.91
N LEU A 73 -19.25 12.88 3.10
CA LEU A 73 -19.72 12.76 1.72
C LEU A 73 -21.24 12.57 1.65
N PHE A 74 -21.82 11.77 2.54
CA PHE A 74 -23.27 11.60 2.61
C PHE A 74 -23.98 12.88 3.05
N THR A 75 -23.45 13.57 4.07
CA THR A 75 -24.00 14.83 4.55
C THR A 75 -24.02 15.88 3.44
N GLN A 76 -22.93 15.96 2.65
CA GLN A 76 -22.85 16.85 1.50
C GLN A 76 -23.91 16.49 0.45
N GLN A 77 -24.00 15.22 0.04
CA GLN A 77 -24.98 14.77 -0.96
C GLN A 77 -26.43 15.03 -0.52
N ILE A 78 -26.76 14.79 0.75
CA ILE A 78 -28.08 15.10 1.31
C ILE A 78 -28.37 16.60 1.22
N SER A 79 -27.40 17.45 1.58
CA SER A 79 -27.55 18.90 1.54
C SER A 79 -27.78 19.41 0.11
N GLU A 80 -27.04 18.87 -0.86
CA GLU A 80 -27.21 19.19 -2.28
C GLU A 80 -28.59 18.79 -2.81
N LEU A 81 -29.07 17.60 -2.45
CA LEU A 81 -30.41 17.13 -2.82
C LEU A 81 -31.51 17.99 -2.18
N GLN A 82 -31.38 18.33 -0.91
CA GLN A 82 -32.32 19.21 -0.21
C GLN A 82 -32.36 20.61 -0.85
N GLN A 83 -31.22 21.14 -1.30
CA GLN A 83 -31.17 22.43 -1.99
C GLN A 83 -31.85 22.36 -3.36
N LYS A 84 -31.63 21.29 -4.13
CA LYS A 84 -32.32 21.07 -5.41
C LYS A 84 -33.83 21.02 -5.23
N VAL A 85 -34.30 20.16 -4.32
CA VAL A 85 -35.71 20.09 -3.94
C VAL A 85 -36.23 21.47 -3.53
N ARG A 86 -35.55 22.21 -2.66
CA ARG A 86 -36.01 23.55 -2.27
C ARG A 86 -36.13 24.51 -3.46
N ASN A 87 -35.17 24.50 -4.38
CA ASN A 87 -35.19 25.38 -5.56
C ASN A 87 -36.31 25.01 -6.54
N ASP A 88 -36.61 23.72 -6.68
CA ASP A 88 -37.66 23.20 -7.57
C ASP A 88 -39.08 23.57 -7.08
N TYR A 89 -39.27 23.85 -5.79
CA TYR A 89 -40.57 24.26 -5.22
C TYR A 89 -40.74 25.78 -5.14
N ILE A 90 -39.70 26.56 -5.47
CA ILE A 90 -39.71 28.03 -5.48
C ILE A 90 -39.81 28.59 -6.92
N THR A 91 -39.64 27.76 -7.95
CA THR A 91 -39.81 28.10 -9.37
C THR A 91 -41.19 27.65 -9.85
#